data_AF-A0A429XYI8-F1
#
_entry.id   AF-A0A429XYI8-F1
#
_cell.length_a   1.000
_cell.length_b   1.000
_cell.length_c   1.000
_cell.angle_alpha   90.00
_cell.angle_beta   90.00
_cell.angle_gamma   90.00
#
_symmetry.space_group_name_H-M   'P 1'
#
loop_
_entity.id
_entity.type
_entity.pdbx_description
1 polymer ?
#
loop_
_entity_poly.entity_id
_entity_poly.type
_entity_poly.pdbx_seq_one_letter_code
_entity_poly.pdbx_strand_id
1 'polypeptide(L)' 'MSTNDYVKYMTEKLIQRMETPKSERKEMKKEQKEIKTPFLVNWFGMVPFSILMLLKKDKQPL' A
#
# COMPACT_ATOMS: atom_id res chain seq x y z
N MET A 1 4.54 -34.54 13.31
CA MET A 1 4.96 -33.15 12.96
C MET A 1 6.04 -32.76 13.93
N SER A 2 7.27 -32.63 13.44
CA SER A 2 8.46 -32.57 14.30
C SER A 2 8.79 -31.12 14.66
N THR A 3 9.26 -30.88 15.88
CA THR A 3 9.76 -29.57 16.34
C THR A 3 10.85 -29.00 15.42
N ASN A 4 11.54 -29.86 14.67
CA ASN A 4 12.58 -29.50 13.71
C ASN A 4 12.03 -28.70 12.51
N ASP A 5 10.82 -29.01 12.05
CA ASP A 5 10.19 -28.31 10.92
C ASP A 5 9.87 -26.85 11.28
N TYR A 6 9.52 -26.60 12.55
CA TYR A 6 9.25 -25.26 13.06
C TYR A 6 10.51 -24.41 13.15
N VAL A 7 11.60 -24.98 13.67
CA VAL A 7 12.90 -24.28 13.76
C VAL A 7 13.42 -23.94 12.37
N LYS A 8 13.27 -24.87 11.41
CA LYS A 8 13.61 -24.63 10.01
C LYS A 8 12.81 -23.48 9.40
N TYR A 9 11.48 -23.51 9.54
CA TYR A 9 10.61 -22.43 9.06
C TYR A 9 10.95 -21.07 9.68
N MET A 10 11.18 -21.03 11.00
CA MET A 10 11.51 -19.80 11.70
C MET A 10 12.84 -19.23 11.19
N THR A 11 13.83 -20.10 10.98
CA THR A 11 15.15 -19.72 10.48
C THR A 11 15.07 -19.18 9.05
N GLU A 12 14.33 -19.85 8.16
CA GLU A 12 14.10 -19.39 6.79
C GLU A 12 13.47 -18.00 6.76
N LYS A 13 12.46 -17.75 7.60
CA LYS A 13 11.79 -16.44 7.69
C LYS A 13 12.69 -15.35 8.27
N LEU A 14 13.56 -15.69 9.22
CA LEU A 14 14.53 -14.76 9.80
C LEU A 14 15.61 -14.38 8.78
N ILE A 15 16.15 -15.35 8.04
CA ILE A 15 17.15 -15.11 6.98
C ILE A 15 16.53 -14.21 5.90
N GLN A 16 15.36 -14.56 5.37
CA GLN A 16 14.66 -13.74 4.38
C GLN A 16 14.43 -12.30 4.87
N ARG A 17 14.12 -12.13 6.17
CA ARG A 17 13.88 -10.80 6.78
C ARG A 17 15.15 -9.98 7.00
N MET A 18 16.28 -10.65 7.24
CA MET A 18 17.60 -10.03 7.40
C MET A 18 18.21 -9.68 6.04
N GLU A 19 18.03 -10.53 5.05
CA GLU A 19 18.50 -10.31 3.68
C GLU A 19 17.69 -9.22 2.96
N THR A 20 16.39 -9.06 3.26
CA THR A 20 15.58 -7.95 2.69
C THR A 20 16.08 -6.59 3.18
N PRO A 21 16.74 -5.79 2.33
CA PRO A 21 17.27 -4.50 2.71
C PRO A 21 16.14 -3.49 2.94
N LYS A 22 16.42 -2.42 3.69
CA LYS A 22 15.45 -1.34 3.99
C LYS A 22 14.91 -0.65 2.71
N SER A 23 15.63 -0.76 1.59
CA SER A 23 15.25 -0.27 0.26
C SER A 23 14.03 -1.01 -0.30
N GLU A 24 14.06 -2.34 -0.34
CA GLU A 24 12.94 -3.15 -0.84
C GLU A 24 11.68 -2.98 0.02
N ARG A 25 11.83 -2.76 1.35
CA ARG A 25 10.68 -2.44 2.21
C ARG A 25 9.99 -1.12 1.84
N LYS A 26 10.73 -0.16 1.27
CA LYS A 26 10.15 1.10 0.78
C LYS A 26 9.51 0.90 -0.59
N GLU A 27 10.09 0.08 -1.45
CA GLU A 27 9.54 -0.26 -2.76
C GLU A 27 8.25 -1.07 -2.64
N MET A 28 8.20 -2.12 -1.82
CA MET A 28 6.96 -2.86 -1.55
C MET A 28 5.85 -1.98 -0.97
N LYS A 29 6.20 -0.93 -0.20
CA LYS A 29 5.22 0.04 0.30
C LYS A 29 4.78 1.03 -0.79
N LYS A 30 5.64 1.35 -1.76
CA LYS A 30 5.30 2.19 -2.92
C LYS A 30 4.42 1.40 -3.89
N GLU A 31 4.81 0.18 -4.25
CA GLU A 31 4.02 -0.72 -5.08
C GLU A 31 2.65 -1.00 -4.46
N GLN A 32 2.57 -1.26 -3.15
CA GLN A 32 1.28 -1.39 -2.48
C GLN A 32 0.47 -0.08 -2.46
N LYS A 33 1.09 1.09 -2.52
CA LYS A 33 0.37 2.36 -2.67
C LYS A 33 -0.10 2.59 -4.11
N GLU A 34 0.63 2.09 -5.10
CA GLU A 34 0.27 2.16 -6.52
C GLU A 34 -0.85 1.16 -6.87
N ILE A 35 -0.79 -0.04 -6.29
CA ILE A 35 -1.77 -1.11 -6.52
C ILE A 35 -3.03 -0.93 -5.66
N LYS A 36 -2.92 -0.32 -4.47
CA LYS A 36 -4.11 0.04 -3.68
C LYS A 36 -4.85 1.14 -4.40
N THR A 37 -5.90 0.75 -5.12
CA THR A 37 -7.01 1.65 -5.40
C THR A 37 -7.35 2.39 -4.11
N PRO A 38 -7.43 3.73 -4.13
CA PRO A 38 -7.71 4.47 -2.91
C PRO A 38 -8.98 3.89 -2.32
N PHE A 39 -8.96 3.49 -1.05
CA PHE A 39 -10.14 2.94 -0.37
C PHE A 39 -11.36 3.87 -0.52
N LEU A 40 -11.07 5.18 -0.63
CA LEU A 40 -11.99 6.25 -0.98
C LEU A 40 -12.69 6.03 -2.33
N VAL A 41 -12.00 5.57 -3.37
CA VAL A 41 -12.60 5.32 -4.70
C VAL A 41 -13.60 4.17 -4.64
N ASN A 42 -13.27 3.08 -3.92
CA ASN A 42 -14.20 1.95 -3.76
C ASN A 42 -15.47 2.33 -2.98
N TRP A 43 -15.39 3.25 -2.03
CA TRP A 43 -16.51 3.62 -1.15
C TRP A 43 -17.28 4.85 -1.61
N PHE A 44 -16.64 5.76 -2.33
CA PHE A 44 -17.23 7.06 -2.71
C PHE A 44 -17.37 7.26 -4.22
N GLY A 45 -16.95 6.29 -5.05
CA GLY A 45 -17.12 6.36 -6.50
C GLY A 45 -16.66 7.71 -7.09
N MET A 46 -17.56 8.40 -7.80
CA MET A 46 -17.30 9.73 -8.39
C MET A 46 -17.52 10.92 -7.45
N VAL A 47 -17.94 10.72 -6.19
CA VAL A 47 -18.21 11.81 -5.23
C VAL A 47 -16.99 12.73 -4.99
N PRO A 48 -15.77 12.24 -4.73
CA PRO A 48 -14.61 13.13 -4.54
C PRO A 48 -14.31 13.97 -5.79
N PHE A 49 -14.63 13.47 -6.99
CA PHE A 49 -14.50 14.23 -8.23
C PHE A 49 -15.49 15.39 -8.30
N SER A 50 -16.76 15.15 -7.95
CA SER A 50 -17.78 16.22 -7.89
C SER A 50 -17.44 17.29 -6.85
N ILE A 51 -16.93 16.90 -5.68
CA ILE A 51 -16.49 17.85 -4.64
C ILE A 51 -15.30 18.69 -5.13
N LEU A 52 -14.30 18.07 -5.76
CA LEU A 52 -13.16 18.79 -6.35
C LEU A 52 -13.60 19.76 -7.45
N MET A 53 -14.60 19.40 -8.26
CA MET A 53 -15.14 20.27 -9.31
C MET A 53 -15.85 21.50 -8.73
N LEU A 54 -16.63 21.32 -7.65
CA LEU A 54 -17.28 22.42 -6.94
C LEU A 54 -16.25 23.37 -6.29
N LEU A 55 -15.24 22.83 -5.60
CA LEU A 55 -14.17 23.62 -4.97
C LEU A 55 -13.31 24.38 -5.99
N LYS A 56 -13.15 23.85 -7.20
CA LYS A 56 -12.43 24.52 -8.30
C LYS A 56 -13.26 25.62 -8.96
N LYS A 57 -14.60 25.52 -8.93
CA LYS A 57 -15.51 26.51 -9.53
C LYS A 57 -15.39 27.89 -8.88
N ASP A 58 -15.04 27.95 -7.60
CA ASP A 58 -14.83 29.20 -6.87
C ASP A 58 -13.49 29.90 -7.20
N LYS A 59 -12.60 29.24 -7.97
CA LYS A 59 -11.28 29.77 -8.34
C LYS A 59 -11.12 30.11 -9.83
N GLN A 60 -12.21 30.08 -10.61
CA GLN A 60 -12.19 30.63 -11.97
C GLN A 60 -12.64 32.10 -11.92
N PRO A 61 -11.73 33.09 -11.87
CA PRO A 61 -12.09 34.43 -12.25
C PRO A 61 -12.43 34.41 -13.74
N LEU A 62 -13.60 34.96 -14.06
CA LEU A 62 -14.11 35.17 -15.42
C LEU A 62 -13.16 36.05 -16.24
#